data_AF-H1LXV4-F1
#
_entry.id   AF-H1LXV4-F1
#
_cell.length_a   1.000
_cell.length_b   1.000
_cell.length_c   1.000
_cell.angle_alpha   90.00
_cell.angle_beta   90.00
_cell.angle_gamma   90.00
#
_symmetry.space_group_name_H-M   'P 1'
#
loop_
_entity.id
_entity.type
_entity.pdbx_description
1 polymer ?
#
loop_
_entity_poly.entity_id
_entity_poly.type
_entity_poly.pdbx_seq_one_letter_code
_entity_poly.pdbx_strand_id
1 'polypeptide(L)'
;MGKIEVEKKVRELEALDGITLAIWGMKPGDENERYVVSFDISINTIFDLMSFTEYDMESGDFEPNLNDIFILDTFYDCLMNFSNITVEYLTENEINIYVPVGNSFAKLEIRYIEYEEVALTGYERVAKYHGEKPFKVGVFNYDTMEYDNFPQDFVVDDSKFYCYG
;
A
#
# COMPACT_ATOMS: atom_id res chain seq x y z
N MET A 1 5.84 14.07 15.86
CA MET A 1 4.96 13.05 16.45
C MET A 1 5.61 12.51 17.71
N GLY A 2 4.87 12.32 18.81
CA GLY A 2 5.37 11.62 20.02
C GLY A 2 4.91 10.15 20.09
N LYS A 3 5.47 9.32 20.99
CA LYS A 3 5.14 7.86 21.08
C LYS A 3 3.63 7.57 21.17
N ILE A 4 2.91 8.30 22.04
CA ILE A 4 1.44 8.16 22.20
C ILE A 4 0.69 8.44 20.89
N GLU A 5 1.19 9.40 20.10
CA GLU A 5 0.58 9.77 18.82
C GLU A 5 0.89 8.71 17.75
N VAL A 6 2.08 8.12 17.78
CA VAL A 6 2.45 6.96 16.95
C VAL A 6 1.57 5.75 17.26
N GLU A 7 1.43 5.36 18.53
CA GLU A 7 0.57 4.23 18.93
C GLU A 7 -0.88 4.45 18.47
N LYS A 8 -1.39 5.67 18.58
CA LYS A 8 -2.71 6.01 18.08
C LYS A 8 -2.80 5.86 16.56
N LYS A 9 -1.79 6.31 15.81
CA LYS A 9 -1.74 6.21 14.35
C LYS A 9 -1.66 4.75 13.88
N VAL A 10 -0.86 3.92 14.53
CA VAL A 10 -0.80 2.48 14.23
C VAL A 10 -2.18 1.84 14.41
N ARG A 11 -2.88 2.13 15.51
CA ARG A 11 -4.26 1.64 15.72
C ARG A 11 -5.28 2.18 14.70
N GLU A 12 -5.09 3.39 14.19
CA GLU A 12 -5.90 3.92 13.09
C GLU A 12 -5.62 3.14 11.78
N LEU A 13 -4.40 2.64 11.59
CA LEU A 13 -4.00 1.86 10.41
C LEU A 13 -4.36 0.37 10.52
N GLU A 14 -4.57 -0.18 11.72
CA GLU A 14 -5.14 -1.52 11.93
C GLU A 14 -6.50 -1.68 11.22
N ALA A 15 -7.26 -0.59 11.04
CA ALA A 15 -8.51 -0.60 10.29
C ALA A 15 -8.32 -0.90 8.78
N LEU A 16 -7.09 -0.89 8.27
CA LEU A 16 -6.74 -1.19 6.88
C LEU A 16 -6.22 -2.63 6.70
N ASP A 17 -6.08 -3.39 7.79
CA ASP A 17 -5.52 -4.74 7.77
C ASP A 17 -6.42 -5.71 7.02
N GLY A 18 -5.86 -6.47 6.08
CA GLY A 18 -6.59 -7.50 5.34
C GLY A 18 -7.27 -7.02 4.06
N ILE A 19 -6.82 -5.89 3.49
CA ILE A 19 -7.22 -5.44 2.16
C ILE A 19 -6.27 -6.02 1.10
N THR A 20 -6.82 -6.72 0.12
CA THR A 20 -6.06 -7.15 -1.08
C THR A 20 -6.32 -6.18 -2.24
N LEU A 21 -5.24 -5.68 -2.84
CA LEU A 21 -5.28 -4.80 -4.01
C LEU A 21 -4.71 -5.50 -5.24
N ALA A 22 -5.18 -5.09 -6.41
CA ALA A 22 -4.59 -5.49 -7.67
C ALA A 22 -4.50 -4.31 -8.65
N ILE A 23 -3.42 -4.29 -9.41
CA ILE A 23 -3.14 -3.26 -10.41
C ILE A 23 -2.96 -3.93 -11.76
N TRP A 24 -3.70 -3.45 -12.75
CA TRP A 24 -3.53 -3.85 -14.13
C TRP A 24 -2.96 -2.70 -14.95
N GLY A 25 -1.89 -3.02 -15.68
CA GLY A 25 -1.20 -2.09 -16.55
C GLY A 25 -0.77 -2.72 -17.87
N MET A 26 -0.13 -1.89 -18.69
CA MET A 26 0.46 -2.28 -19.96
C MET A 26 1.97 -2.40 -19.79
N LYS A 27 2.58 -3.45 -20.34
CA LYS A 27 4.04 -3.58 -20.28
C LYS A 27 4.69 -2.49 -21.14
N PRO A 28 5.71 -1.78 -20.63
CA PRO A 28 6.41 -0.76 -21.41
C PRO A 28 6.99 -1.36 -22.70
N GLY A 29 6.71 -0.72 -23.83
CA GLY A 29 7.22 -1.14 -25.14
C GLY A 29 6.41 -2.21 -25.86
N ASP A 30 5.36 -2.78 -25.24
CA ASP A 30 4.38 -3.64 -25.92
C ASP A 30 2.94 -3.32 -25.47
N GLU A 31 2.24 -2.55 -26.29
CA GLU A 31 0.85 -2.14 -26.05
C GLU A 31 -0.19 -3.29 -26.16
N ASN A 32 0.24 -4.51 -26.47
CA ASN A 32 -0.63 -5.69 -26.49
C ASN A 32 -0.41 -6.59 -25.27
N GLU A 33 0.68 -6.39 -24.52
CA GLU A 33 1.01 -7.22 -23.38
C GLU A 33 0.59 -6.55 -22.07
N ARG A 34 -0.27 -7.24 -21.31
CA ARG A 34 -0.80 -6.77 -20.03
C ARG A 34 -0.05 -7.43 -18.88
N TYR A 35 0.00 -6.73 -17.76
CA TYR A 35 0.40 -7.32 -16.48
C TYR A 35 -0.69 -7.10 -15.44
N VAL A 36 -0.69 -7.97 -14.43
CA VAL A 36 -1.44 -7.79 -13.19
C VAL A 36 -0.48 -8.05 -12.04
N VAL A 37 -0.50 -7.17 -11.04
CA VAL A 37 0.19 -7.39 -9.77
C VAL A 37 -0.84 -7.27 -8.66
N SER A 38 -0.98 -8.34 -7.87
CA SER A 38 -1.81 -8.37 -6.68
C SER A 38 -0.92 -8.40 -5.45
N PHE A 39 -1.29 -7.67 -4.41
CA PHE A 39 -0.56 -7.63 -3.15
C PHE A 39 -1.53 -7.27 -2.01
N ASP A 40 -1.16 -7.68 -0.80
CA ASP A 40 -1.95 -7.43 0.39
C ASP A 40 -1.41 -6.22 1.14
N ILE A 41 -2.34 -5.46 1.72
CA ILE A 41 -2.04 -4.46 2.74
C ILE A 41 -2.41 -5.08 4.08
N SER A 42 -1.40 -5.32 4.91
CA SER A 42 -1.58 -5.78 6.28
C SER A 42 -0.86 -4.88 7.27
N ILE A 43 -1.25 -4.94 8.54
CA ILE A 43 -0.56 -4.22 9.60
C ILE A 43 0.90 -4.69 9.73
N ASN A 44 1.16 -5.98 9.49
CA ASN A 44 2.51 -6.55 9.47
C ASN A 44 3.36 -5.87 8.40
N THR A 45 2.79 -5.63 7.21
CA THR A 45 3.44 -4.89 6.12
C THR A 45 3.84 -3.49 6.56
N ILE A 46 3.04 -2.82 7.39
CA ILE A 46 3.38 -1.49 7.92
C ILE A 46 4.57 -1.58 8.88
N PHE A 47 4.56 -2.57 9.79
CA PHE A 47 5.68 -2.80 10.71
C PHE A 47 6.97 -3.18 9.99
N ASP A 48 6.91 -3.96 8.92
CA ASP A 48 8.07 -4.32 8.09
C ASP A 48 8.74 -3.10 7.43
N LEU A 49 8.01 -1.99 7.28
CA LEU A 49 8.52 -0.73 6.73
C LEU A 49 9.08 0.21 7.81
N MET A 50 8.73 -0.01 9.08
CA MET A 50 9.16 0.84 10.19
C MET A 50 10.49 0.36 10.77
N SER A 51 11.18 1.22 11.53
CA SER A 51 12.42 0.82 12.22
C SER A 51 12.20 0.07 13.54
N PHE A 52 10.96 -0.28 13.87
CA PHE A 52 10.57 -0.97 15.09
C PHE A 52 9.44 -1.95 14.82
N THR A 53 9.34 -2.98 15.64
CA THR A 53 8.33 -4.04 15.52
C THR A 53 7.10 -3.75 16.36
N GLU A 54 6.04 -4.54 16.17
CA GLU A 54 4.87 -4.53 17.04
C GLU A 54 5.25 -4.77 18.51
N TYR A 55 6.15 -5.73 18.76
CA TYR A 55 6.65 -6.03 20.09
C TYR A 55 7.39 -4.84 20.75
N ASP A 56 8.22 -4.12 20.00
CA ASP A 56 8.92 -2.93 20.52
C ASP A 56 7.91 -1.84 20.90
N MET A 57 6.82 -1.72 20.14
CA MET A 57 5.72 -0.81 20.46
C MET A 57 4.96 -1.23 21.72
N GLU A 58 4.55 -2.50 21.82
CA GLU A 58 3.82 -3.04 22.99
C GLU A 58 4.62 -2.95 24.28
N SER A 59 5.94 -3.17 24.20
CA SER A 59 6.86 -3.07 25.34
C SER A 59 7.26 -1.61 25.66
N GLY A 60 6.94 -0.65 24.79
CA GLY A 60 7.28 0.77 24.90
C GLY A 60 8.73 1.11 24.57
N ASP A 61 9.52 0.14 24.08
CA ASP A 61 10.96 0.24 23.81
C ASP A 61 11.28 0.55 22.33
N PHE A 62 10.62 1.58 21.80
CA PHE A 62 10.83 2.04 20.43
C PHE A 62 11.12 3.54 20.38
N GLU A 63 11.80 4.03 19.35
CA GLU A 63 11.98 5.47 19.10
C GLU A 63 11.71 5.76 17.61
N PRO A 64 10.54 6.32 17.27
CA PRO A 64 10.17 6.61 15.89
C PRO A 64 11.10 7.62 15.25
N ASN A 65 11.60 7.30 14.07
CA ASN A 65 12.38 8.20 13.23
C ASN A 65 11.48 8.95 12.22
N LEU A 66 12.07 9.84 11.41
CA LEU A 66 11.31 10.65 10.44
C LEU A 66 10.64 9.83 9.34
N ASN A 67 11.24 8.71 8.94
CA ASN A 67 10.66 7.78 7.97
C ASN A 67 9.44 7.08 8.55
N ASP A 68 9.51 6.61 9.80
CA ASP A 68 8.36 5.99 10.47
C ASP A 68 7.19 6.96 10.56
N ILE A 69 7.47 8.22 10.95
CA ILE A 69 6.45 9.28 11.00
C ILE A 69 5.84 9.50 9.62
N PHE A 70 6.65 9.56 8.57
CA PHE A 70 6.15 9.72 7.20
C PHE A 70 5.26 8.55 6.79
N ILE A 71 5.67 7.30 7.03
CA ILE A 71 4.85 6.11 6.75
C ILE A 71 3.50 6.25 7.45
N LEU A 72 3.51 6.45 8.77
CA LEU A 72 2.29 6.51 9.59
C LEU A 72 1.35 7.66 9.21
N ASP A 73 1.89 8.83 8.87
CA ASP A 73 1.08 9.99 8.49
C ASP A 73 0.45 9.84 7.11
N THR A 74 1.05 9.07 6.21
CA THR A 74 0.69 9.09 4.79
C THR A 74 0.07 7.81 4.28
N PHE A 75 0.19 6.69 5.00
CA PHE A 75 -0.32 5.40 4.54
C PHE A 75 -1.86 5.40 4.35
N TYR A 76 -2.60 6.00 5.29
CA TYR A 76 -4.04 6.17 5.16
C TYR A 76 -4.41 7.04 3.95
N ASP A 77 -3.73 8.17 3.80
CA ASP A 77 -3.92 9.06 2.64
C ASP A 77 -3.59 8.32 1.33
N CYS A 78 -2.59 7.44 1.34
CA CYS A 78 -2.28 6.62 0.19
C CYS A 78 -3.47 5.75 -0.18
N LEU A 79 -4.04 4.98 0.75
CA LEU A 79 -5.20 4.12 0.49
C LEU A 79 -6.35 4.91 -0.16
N MET A 80 -6.66 6.08 0.40
CA MET A 80 -7.74 6.95 -0.10
C MET A 80 -7.47 7.52 -1.51
N ASN A 81 -6.22 7.52 -1.96
CA ASN A 81 -5.80 8.05 -3.25
C ASN A 81 -5.40 6.97 -4.27
N PHE A 82 -5.66 5.67 -4.00
CA PHE A 82 -5.29 4.58 -4.93
C PHE A 82 -5.92 4.70 -6.32
N SER A 83 -7.06 5.37 -6.44
CA SER A 83 -7.71 5.63 -7.72
C SER A 83 -6.92 6.61 -8.62
N ASN A 84 -5.96 7.35 -8.05
CA ASN A 84 -5.19 8.43 -8.70
C ASN A 84 -3.70 8.12 -8.84
N ILE A 85 -3.30 6.86 -8.69
CA ILE A 85 -1.90 6.44 -8.73
C ILE A 85 -1.31 6.49 -10.13
N THR A 86 0.02 6.51 -10.18
CA THR A 86 0.79 6.10 -11.36
C THR A 86 1.69 4.93 -11.02
N VAL A 87 2.04 4.14 -12.01
CA VAL A 87 2.79 2.89 -11.84
C VAL A 87 3.98 2.87 -12.79
N GLU A 88 5.15 2.57 -12.25
CA GLU A 88 6.35 2.21 -13.02
C GLU A 88 6.48 0.69 -13.00
N TYR A 89 6.40 0.08 -14.18
CA TYR A 89 6.61 -1.35 -14.35
C TYR A 89 8.10 -1.67 -14.37
N LEU A 90 8.52 -2.65 -13.56
CA LEU A 90 9.90 -3.12 -13.51
C LEU A 90 10.01 -4.50 -14.16
N THR A 91 9.29 -5.49 -13.63
CA THR A 91 9.27 -6.87 -14.12
C THR A 91 7.92 -7.54 -13.83
N GLU A 92 7.79 -8.82 -14.20
CA GLU A 92 6.62 -9.63 -13.87
C GLU A 92 6.56 -9.81 -12.35
N ASN A 93 5.59 -9.15 -11.69
CA ASN A 93 5.40 -9.05 -10.23
C ASN A 93 6.26 -8.01 -9.48
N GLU A 94 6.92 -7.10 -10.19
CA GLU A 94 7.63 -5.98 -9.55
C GLU A 94 7.21 -4.65 -10.18
N ILE A 95 6.64 -3.78 -9.35
CA ILE A 95 6.20 -2.44 -9.76
C ILE A 95 6.51 -1.41 -8.67
N ASN A 96 6.70 -0.16 -9.07
CA ASN A 96 6.61 0.97 -8.15
C ASN A 96 5.26 1.66 -8.33
N ILE A 97 4.55 1.89 -7.24
CA ILE A 97 3.32 2.68 -7.23
C ILE A 97 3.65 4.05 -6.66
N TYR A 98 3.18 5.10 -7.32
CA TYR A 98 3.29 6.47 -6.83
C TYR A 98 1.90 7.00 -6.50
N VAL A 99 1.69 7.26 -5.21
CA VAL A 99 0.42 7.79 -4.70
C VAL A 99 0.58 9.28 -4.40
N PRO A 100 -0.29 10.16 -4.94
CA PRO A 100 -0.25 11.58 -4.60
C PRO A 100 -0.47 11.80 -3.10
N VAL A 101 0.44 12.53 -2.45
CA VAL A 101 0.33 12.91 -1.03
C VAL A 101 0.78 14.36 -0.86
N GLY A 102 -0.19 15.25 -0.61
CA GLY A 102 0.02 16.70 -0.56
C GLY A 102 0.65 17.24 -1.84
N ASN A 103 1.83 17.86 -1.73
CA ASN A 103 2.59 18.42 -2.87
C ASN A 103 3.68 17.46 -3.39
N SER A 104 3.62 16.18 -3.03
CA SER A 104 4.64 15.16 -3.33
C SER A 104 3.97 13.82 -3.62
N PHE A 105 4.76 12.75 -3.68
CA PHE A 105 4.27 11.38 -3.84
C PHE A 105 4.87 10.48 -2.76
N ALA A 106 4.08 9.51 -2.31
CA ALA A 106 4.59 8.32 -1.66
C ALA A 106 4.89 7.28 -2.74
N LYS A 107 6.11 6.76 -2.76
CA LYS A 107 6.49 5.64 -3.60
C LYS A 107 6.42 4.37 -2.77
N LEU A 108 5.62 3.42 -3.25
CA LEU A 108 5.44 2.10 -2.69
C LEU A 108 6.16 1.11 -3.61
N GLU A 109 7.08 0.34 -3.05
CA GLU A 109 7.84 -0.68 -3.77
C GLU A 109 7.17 -2.04 -3.62
N ILE A 110 6.52 -2.51 -4.66
CA ILE A 110 5.86 -3.82 -4.68
C ILE A 110 6.78 -4.81 -5.36
N ARG A 111 7.14 -5.88 -4.66
CA ARG A 111 8.12 -6.87 -5.11
C ARG A 111 7.64 -8.28 -4.85
N TYR A 112 8.03 -9.19 -5.73
CA TYR A 112 7.97 -10.60 -5.47
C TYR A 112 9.00 -10.99 -4.40
N ILE A 113 8.56 -11.69 -3.35
CA ILE A 113 9.42 -12.29 -2.34
C ILE A 113 9.45 -13.81 -2.53
N GLU A 114 10.55 -14.46 -2.10
CA GLU A 114 10.62 -15.92 -2.09
C GLU A 114 9.37 -16.47 -1.35
N TYR A 115 8.79 -17.58 -1.82
CA TYR A 115 7.49 -18.16 -1.39
C TYR A 115 6.22 -17.73 -2.17
N GLU A 116 6.34 -17.24 -3.40
CA GLU A 116 5.22 -16.98 -4.32
C GLU A 116 4.29 -15.81 -3.90
N GLU A 117 4.75 -14.96 -3.00
CA GLU A 117 4.00 -13.81 -2.50
C GLU A 117 4.56 -12.50 -3.07
N VAL A 118 3.68 -11.54 -3.31
CA VAL A 118 4.05 -10.18 -3.69
C VAL A 118 3.70 -9.26 -2.53
N ALA A 119 4.70 -8.52 -2.06
CA ALA A 119 4.58 -7.68 -0.86
C ALA A 119 5.07 -6.26 -1.12
N LEU A 120 4.65 -5.34 -0.26
CA LEU A 120 5.21 -3.99 -0.17
C LEU A 120 6.51 -4.03 0.64
N THR A 121 7.65 -3.84 -0.02
CA THR A 121 8.99 -3.98 0.56
C THR A 121 9.69 -2.65 0.82
N GLY A 122 9.08 -1.54 0.42
CA GLY A 122 9.68 -0.21 0.57
C GLY A 122 8.68 0.91 0.47
N TYR A 123 8.93 1.98 1.24
CA TYR A 123 8.07 3.15 1.30
C TYR A 123 8.91 4.42 1.46
N GLU A 124 8.83 5.34 0.50
CA GLU A 124 9.61 6.57 0.53
C GLU A 124 8.84 7.78 0.00
N ARG A 125 9.21 8.96 0.48
CA ARG A 125 8.70 10.23 -0.05
C ARG A 125 9.53 10.67 -1.24
N VAL A 126 8.88 10.91 -2.38
CA VAL A 126 9.54 11.41 -3.59
C VAL A 126 8.87 12.70 -4.09
N ALA A 127 9.70 13.59 -4.66
CA ALA A 127 9.22 14.87 -5.19
C ALA A 127 8.52 14.72 -6.56
N LYS A 128 8.79 13.64 -7.28
CA LYS A 128 8.29 13.37 -8.63
C LYS A 128 8.01 11.87 -8.79
N TYR A 129 7.06 11.53 -9.65
CA TYR A 129 6.82 10.16 -10.09
C TYR A 129 7.42 9.92 -11.47
N HIS A 130 7.63 8.64 -11.80
CA HIS A 130 8.16 8.20 -13.10
C HIS A 130 7.27 7.16 -13.81
N GLY A 131 6.03 6.97 -13.34
CA GLY A 131 5.08 5.98 -13.87
C GLY A 131 3.99 6.51 -14.81
N GLU A 132 3.24 5.57 -15.38
CA GLU A 132 2.05 5.79 -16.21
C GLU A 132 0.77 5.48 -15.44
N LYS A 133 -0.38 5.96 -15.91
CA LYS A 133 -1.66 5.64 -15.27
C LYS A 133 -2.01 4.17 -15.55
N PRO A 134 -2.24 3.32 -14.53
CA PRO A 134 -2.74 1.97 -14.76
C PRO A 134 -4.13 2.05 -15.40
N PHE A 135 -4.50 1.04 -16.19
CA PHE A 135 -5.82 1.03 -16.80
C PHE A 135 -6.91 0.55 -15.83
N LYS A 136 -6.54 -0.23 -14.81
CA LYS A 136 -7.42 -0.60 -13.69
C LYS A 136 -6.62 -0.68 -12.38
N VAL A 137 -7.22 -0.14 -11.33
CA VAL A 137 -6.86 -0.43 -9.94
C VAL A 137 -8.07 -1.09 -9.32
N GLY A 138 -7.88 -2.19 -8.62
CA GLY A 138 -8.96 -2.96 -8.03
C GLY A 138 -8.69 -3.33 -6.59
N VAL A 139 -9.79 -3.61 -5.89
CA VAL A 139 -9.82 -4.10 -4.51
C VAL A 139 -10.58 -5.41 -4.52
N PHE A 140 -10.07 -6.40 -3.79
CA PHE A 140 -10.71 -7.70 -3.72
C PHE A 140 -11.98 -7.61 -2.88
N ASN A 141 -13.08 -8.14 -3.40
CA ASN A 141 -14.37 -8.20 -2.73
C ASN A 141 -14.62 -9.63 -2.27
N TYR A 142 -14.48 -9.87 -0.97
CA TYR A 142 -14.63 -11.18 -0.31
C TYR A 142 -16.06 -11.72 -0.32
N ASP A 143 -17.08 -10.87 -0.47
CA ASP A 143 -18.47 -11.34 -0.63
C ASP A 143 -18.67 -12.01 -1.99
N THR A 144 -18.01 -11.48 -3.03
CA THR A 144 -18.16 -11.95 -4.43
C THR A 144 -17.02 -12.85 -4.89
N MET A 145 -15.89 -12.84 -4.18
CA MET A 145 -14.64 -13.50 -4.55
C MET A 145 -14.04 -12.99 -5.88
N GLU A 146 -14.26 -11.71 -6.20
CA GLU A 146 -13.79 -11.06 -7.43
C GLU A 146 -13.14 -9.69 -7.13
N TYR A 147 -12.37 -9.16 -8.09
CA TYR A 147 -11.82 -7.80 -7.99
C TYR A 147 -12.76 -6.76 -8.59
N ASP A 148 -13.31 -5.92 -7.72
CA ASP A 148 -14.01 -4.70 -8.10
C ASP A 148 -13.03 -3.61 -8.55
N ASN A 149 -13.54 -2.58 -9.23
CA ASN A 149 -12.77 -1.36 -9.43
C ASN A 149 -12.61 -0.65 -8.07
N PHE A 150 -11.43 -0.11 -7.80
CA PHE A 150 -11.22 0.68 -6.60
C PHE A 150 -12.16 1.89 -6.59
N PRO A 151 -13.05 2.03 -5.59
CA PRO A 151 -14.06 3.07 -5.58
C PRO A 151 -13.42 4.45 -5.39
N GLN A 152 -14.04 5.49 -5.96
CA GLN A 152 -13.61 6.88 -5.73
C GLN A 152 -13.87 7.31 -4.28
N ASP A 153 -14.99 6.84 -3.71
CA ASP A 153 -15.39 7.10 -2.34
C ASP A 153 -15.13 5.84 -1.49
N PHE A 154 -13.86 5.41 -1.41
CA PHE A 154 -13.51 4.25 -0.57
C PHE A 154 -13.85 4.54 0.90
N VAL A 155 -14.55 3.61 1.54
CA VAL A 155 -14.92 3.70 2.94
C VAL A 155 -14.15 2.64 3.69
N VAL A 156 -13.30 3.07 4.62
CA VAL A 156 -12.62 2.18 5.56
C VAL A 156 -13.67 1.42 6.38
N ASP A 157 -13.39 0.17 6.72
CA ASP A 157 -14.30 -0.77 7.40
C ASP A 157 -15.53 -1.26 6.60
N ASP A 158 -15.63 -1.04 5.28
CA ASP A 158 -16.62 -1.74 4.46
C ASP A 158 -16.28 -3.24 4.36
N SER A 159 -17.03 -4.05 5.11
CA SER A 159 -16.73 -5.45 5.40
C SER A 159 -16.47 -6.33 4.17
N LYS A 160 -17.02 -5.99 3.01
CA LYS A 160 -16.82 -6.81 1.81
C LYS A 160 -15.38 -6.77 1.29
N PHE A 161 -14.57 -5.79 1.69
CA PHE A 161 -13.19 -5.64 1.22
C PHE A 161 -12.13 -6.23 2.16
N TYR A 162 -12.56 -6.85 3.27
CA TYR A 162 -11.66 -7.34 4.31
C TYR A 162 -11.72 -8.86 4.42
N CYS A 163 -10.55 -9.48 4.53
CA CYS A 163 -10.42 -10.88 4.92
C CYS A 163 -10.64 -11.01 6.43
N TYR A 164 -11.87 -11.28 6.87
CA TYR A 164 -12.10 -11.65 8.27
C TYR A 164 -11.72 -13.13 8.46
N GLY A 165 -10.60 -13.37 9.14
CA GLY A 165 -10.20 -14.69 9.64
C GLY A 165 -11.08 -15.18 10.79
#